data_AF-A0A7V8Z6L9-F1
#
_entry.id   AF-A0A7V8Z6L9-F1
#
_cell.length_a   1.000
_cell.length_b   1.000
_cell.length_c   1.000
_cell.angle_alpha   90.00
_cell.angle_beta   90.00
_cell.angle_gamma   90.00
#
_symmetry.space_group_name_H-M   'P 1'
#
loop_
_entity.id
_entity.type
_entity.pdbx_description
1 polymer ?
#
loop_
_entity_poly.entity_id
_entity_poly.type
_entity_poly.pdbx_seq_one_letter_code
_entity_poly.pdbx_strand_id
1 'polypeptide(L)'
;MGLLHISDAKGRQWQFRLSAQTPCTIGRAPDNCIVLDDMRASRHHAHIKFTNDAYTLVDGVATSSGVQRSANRVFVNGEARFEHPLADGDRVTIGMSTLRFEAQQPVEKEPEVRYDNKRLGHTQLLVSANDVIRAALQGKPTTTATSNAAAPSQNEELESLRRKADILGLLYEMSRTLGADFDLKDIFDKATDIIFRVTPADRVVALLAEAGAAEGEDNLRPVSMRVKNEKLEVHAKKSTIGRTITKKVMTDRVALLSQDAAADEMLRSESIVSQGVRSTMCAPLVAESGVHGALYADCLDPFAVFTKDHLELLSAIAAQTAVAVENARSHERLAREEVARANYSRFLPEYVVRQMLEHPESFKLGGANQTVTVLFADIRGFTRLSEHAPPEQVVQLLNRYFSAMTEVIFAHGGTLDKYIGDGLMALFGAPTASPEDASNAVAAAVEMQRQMSGINEELHAAGLQEISIGIGLHTGEATVGYIGSERRSEYTAIGDTVNLSARLESNAKGGQILMSEATKSAAQSPFSFRPHDPITVKNRVQPVPLFEVEWEQARGVVGEQ
;
A
#
# COMPACT_ATOMS: atom_id res chain seq x y z
N MET A 1 -11.45 27.25 1.44
CA MET A 1 -10.00 27.00 1.17
C MET A 1 -9.68 27.47 -0.24
N GLY A 2 -8.45 27.88 -0.55
CA GLY A 2 -8.07 28.31 -1.91
C GLY A 2 -7.51 27.15 -2.75
N LEU A 3 -7.96 26.98 -3.98
CA LEU A 3 -7.44 25.99 -4.94
C LEU A 3 -6.79 26.71 -6.13
N LEU A 4 -5.62 26.23 -6.57
CA LEU A 4 -4.95 26.72 -7.77
C LEU A 4 -4.95 25.63 -8.84
N HIS A 5 -5.47 25.94 -10.03
CA HIS A 5 -5.30 25.11 -11.23
C HIS A 5 -4.10 25.65 -12.01
N ILE A 6 -3.06 24.85 -12.14
CA ILE A 6 -1.77 25.28 -12.69
C ILE A 6 -1.58 24.61 -14.05
N SER A 7 -1.15 25.38 -15.03
CA SER A 7 -0.71 24.91 -16.35
C SER A 7 0.69 25.45 -16.60
N ASP A 8 1.68 24.58 -16.73
CA ASP A 8 3.06 25.00 -17.00
C ASP A 8 3.34 25.25 -18.49
N ALA A 9 4.56 25.73 -18.79
CA ALA A 9 5.01 26.03 -20.15
C ALA A 9 5.08 24.79 -21.08
N LYS A 10 5.08 23.57 -20.54
CA LYS A 10 5.07 22.31 -21.30
C LYS A 10 3.65 21.73 -21.45
N GLY A 11 2.64 22.41 -20.93
CA GLY A 11 1.24 21.99 -20.99
C GLY A 11 0.84 20.97 -19.93
N ARG A 12 1.67 20.73 -18.91
CA ARG A 12 1.28 19.89 -17.76
C ARG A 12 0.30 20.65 -16.89
N GLN A 13 -0.77 19.97 -16.47
CA GLN A 13 -1.80 20.54 -15.63
C GLN A 13 -1.92 19.77 -14.31
N TRP A 14 -1.98 20.51 -13.21
CA TRP A 14 -2.22 19.94 -11.88
C TRP A 14 -2.90 20.96 -10.97
N GLN A 15 -3.40 20.46 -9.84
CA GLN A 15 -4.05 21.29 -8.83
C GLN A 15 -3.17 21.39 -7.58
N PHE A 16 -3.17 22.56 -6.95
CA PHE A 16 -2.47 22.80 -5.70
C PHE A 16 -3.41 23.47 -4.69
N ARG A 17 -3.53 22.86 -3.51
CA ARG A 17 -4.41 23.32 -2.43
C ARG A 17 -3.62 24.26 -1.51
N LEU A 18 -4.08 25.50 -1.36
CA LEU A 18 -3.40 26.52 -0.56
C LEU A 18 -3.76 26.37 0.93
N SER A 19 -2.75 26.33 1.78
CA SER A 19 -2.90 26.35 3.24
C SER A 19 -3.08 27.78 3.75
N ALA A 20 -3.93 27.97 4.77
CA ALA A 20 -4.05 29.24 5.48
C ALA A 20 -2.92 29.45 6.51
N GLN A 21 -2.17 28.40 6.86
CA GLN A 21 -1.15 28.43 7.93
C GLN A 21 0.28 28.64 7.43
N THR A 22 0.57 28.28 6.18
CA THR A 22 1.92 28.32 5.60
C THR A 22 1.93 29.07 4.27
N PRO A 23 2.87 30.01 4.04
CA PRO A 23 2.99 30.69 2.77
C PRO A 23 3.48 29.72 1.68
N CYS A 24 2.83 29.77 0.52
CA CYS A 24 3.14 28.92 -0.63
C CYS A 24 4.09 29.66 -1.57
N THR A 25 5.31 29.17 -1.76
CA THR A 25 6.30 29.76 -2.68
C THR A 25 6.16 29.20 -4.10
N ILE A 26 6.47 30.02 -5.10
CA ILE A 26 6.32 29.71 -6.54
C ILE A 26 7.62 30.09 -7.27
N GLY A 27 8.21 29.19 -8.04
CA GLY A 27 9.42 29.48 -8.81
C GLY A 27 10.02 28.24 -9.49
N ARG A 28 11.17 28.40 -10.16
CA ARG A 28 11.84 27.28 -10.85
C ARG A 28 12.71 26.38 -9.95
N ALA A 29 13.01 26.82 -8.73
CA ALA A 29 13.81 26.01 -7.81
C ALA A 29 12.95 24.89 -7.19
N PRO A 30 13.53 23.70 -6.96
CA PRO A 30 12.77 22.51 -6.55
C PRO A 30 12.22 22.58 -5.11
N ASP A 31 12.68 23.55 -4.33
CA ASP A 31 12.27 23.83 -2.95
C ASP A 31 11.06 24.79 -2.85
N ASN A 32 10.47 25.19 -3.98
CA ASN A 32 9.19 25.92 -3.98
C ASN A 32 8.00 24.97 -3.82
N CYS A 33 6.93 25.46 -3.19
CA CYS A 33 5.65 24.73 -3.11
C CYS A 33 5.07 24.46 -4.51
N ILE A 34 5.20 25.41 -5.44
CA ILE A 34 4.83 25.26 -6.84
C ILE A 34 6.08 25.45 -7.69
N VAL A 35 6.54 24.36 -8.29
CA VAL A 35 7.72 24.35 -9.17
C VAL A 35 7.29 24.58 -10.61
N LEU A 36 7.74 25.68 -11.21
CA LEU A 36 7.48 26.03 -12.61
C LEU A 36 8.70 25.68 -13.47
N ASP A 37 8.49 24.82 -14.47
CA ASP A 37 9.50 24.47 -15.47
C ASP A 37 9.56 25.52 -16.59
N ASP A 38 9.93 26.74 -16.20
CA ASP A 38 10.03 27.89 -17.09
C ASP A 38 11.26 28.74 -16.75
N MET A 39 12.16 28.90 -17.71
CA MET A 39 13.38 29.71 -17.56
C MET A 39 13.10 31.20 -17.36
N ARG A 40 11.88 31.66 -17.71
CA ARG A 40 11.40 33.02 -17.45
C ARG A 40 10.94 33.19 -16.00
N ALA A 41 10.71 32.11 -15.25
CA ALA A 41 10.48 32.19 -13.82
C ALA A 41 11.82 32.35 -13.06
N SER A 42 11.79 33.15 -12.00
CA SER A 42 12.93 33.28 -11.08
C SER A 42 13.04 32.02 -10.22
N ARG A 43 14.21 31.76 -9.61
CA ARG A 43 14.39 30.61 -8.70
C ARG A 43 13.31 30.56 -7.64
N HIS A 44 13.02 31.72 -7.06
CA HIS A 44 11.86 31.99 -6.22
C HIS A 44 11.22 33.27 -6.76
N HIS A 45 10.06 33.14 -7.37
CA HIS A 45 9.46 34.19 -8.19
C HIS A 45 8.32 34.91 -7.46
N ALA A 46 7.46 34.17 -6.79
CA ALA A 46 6.35 34.74 -6.04
C ALA A 46 6.06 33.90 -4.81
N HIS A 47 5.26 34.44 -3.90
CA HIS A 47 4.66 33.65 -2.83
C HIS A 47 3.22 34.09 -2.58
N ILE A 48 2.40 33.15 -2.11
CA ILE A 48 1.03 33.38 -1.70
C ILE A 48 0.96 33.22 -0.19
N LYS A 49 0.48 34.25 0.49
CA LYS A 49 0.26 34.26 1.94
C LYS A 49 -1.23 34.44 2.23
N PHE A 50 -1.71 33.93 3.35
CA PHE A 50 -3.07 34.19 3.81
C PHE A 50 -3.05 35.31 4.85
N THR A 51 -3.72 36.42 4.57
CA THR A 51 -3.75 37.63 5.43
C THR A 51 -5.12 38.29 5.33
N ASN A 52 -5.71 38.68 6.47
CA ASN A 52 -7.03 39.33 6.53
C ASN A 52 -8.16 38.53 5.84
N ASP A 53 -8.26 37.22 6.13
CA ASP A 53 -9.24 36.29 5.54
C ASP A 53 -9.18 36.15 4.00
N ALA A 54 -8.08 36.58 3.37
CA ALA A 54 -7.87 36.46 1.92
C ALA A 54 -6.48 35.90 1.59
N TYR A 55 -6.37 35.21 0.47
CA TYR A 55 -5.08 34.83 -0.10
C TYR A 55 -4.52 35.99 -0.91
N THR A 56 -3.30 36.42 -0.58
CA THR A 56 -2.61 37.52 -1.25
C THR A 56 -1.37 36.97 -1.95
N LEU A 57 -1.30 37.20 -3.26
CA LEU A 57 -0.14 36.93 -4.08
C LEU A 57 0.84 38.10 -4.01
N VAL A 58 2.12 37.81 -3.79
CA VAL A 58 3.20 38.79 -3.74
C VAL A 58 4.29 38.41 -4.74
N ASP A 59 4.69 39.37 -5.57
CA ASP A 59 5.79 39.27 -6.53
C ASP A 59 7.13 39.47 -5.82
N GLY A 60 7.89 38.39 -5.65
CA GLY A 60 9.19 38.37 -4.98
C GLY A 60 9.23 37.50 -3.72
N VAL A 61 10.39 37.50 -3.05
CA VAL A 61 10.64 36.75 -1.81
C VAL A 61 10.98 37.70 -0.68
N ALA A 62 10.50 37.39 0.53
CA ALA A 62 10.90 38.11 1.73
C ALA A 62 12.38 37.83 2.06
N THR A 63 13.18 38.89 2.14
CA THR A 63 14.56 38.89 2.62
C THR A 63 14.67 39.74 3.89
N SER A 64 15.81 39.67 4.57
CA SER A 64 16.09 40.46 5.78
C SER A 64 16.06 41.99 5.56
N SER A 65 16.04 42.45 4.31
CA SER A 65 16.02 43.86 3.93
C SER A 65 14.73 44.31 3.20
N GLY A 66 13.72 43.45 3.11
CA GLY A 66 12.43 43.74 2.46
C GLY A 66 12.01 42.63 1.48
N VAL A 67 11.12 42.94 0.52
CA VAL A 67 10.73 41.98 -0.52
C VAL A 67 11.58 42.21 -1.77
N GLN A 68 12.39 41.21 -2.14
CA GLN A 68 13.15 41.24 -3.39
C GLN A 68 12.23 40.78 -4.54
N ARG A 69 11.85 41.72 -5.41
CA ARG A 69 10.98 41.48 -6.57
C ARG A 69 11.59 40.47 -7.56
N SER A 70 10.71 39.74 -8.26
CA SER A 70 11.15 38.87 -9.34
C SER A 70 11.63 39.65 -10.56
N ALA A 71 12.44 39.01 -11.40
CA ALA A 71 13.02 39.64 -12.58
C ALA A 71 11.98 39.94 -13.67
N ASN A 72 10.98 39.06 -13.83
CA ASN A 72 10.02 39.11 -14.94
C ASN A 72 8.60 39.52 -14.54
N ARG A 73 8.41 39.86 -13.26
CA ARG A 73 7.14 40.28 -12.64
C ARG A 73 6.03 39.24 -12.73
N VAL A 74 5.06 39.38 -11.84
CA VAL A 74 3.84 38.58 -11.85
C VAL A 74 2.71 39.37 -12.50
N PHE A 75 1.96 38.73 -13.40
CA PHE A 75 0.80 39.32 -14.04
C PHE A 75 -0.47 38.69 -13.51
N VAL A 76 -1.46 39.48 -13.08
CA VAL A 76 -2.79 38.99 -12.71
C VAL A 76 -3.80 39.60 -13.68
N ASN A 77 -4.58 38.74 -14.34
CA ASN A 77 -5.55 39.10 -15.36
C ASN A 77 -4.96 40.01 -16.48
N GLY A 78 -3.67 39.81 -16.79
CA GLY A 78 -2.94 40.55 -17.83
C GLY A 78 -2.21 41.82 -17.35
N GLU A 79 -2.37 42.23 -16.10
CA GLU A 79 -1.72 43.41 -15.54
C GLU A 79 -0.60 43.04 -14.56
N ALA A 80 0.54 43.75 -14.61
CA ALA A 80 1.64 43.51 -13.67
C ALA A 80 1.24 43.98 -12.25
N ARG A 81 1.29 43.07 -11.27
CA ARG A 81 0.92 43.34 -9.88
C ARG A 81 2.05 42.96 -8.95
N PHE A 82 2.39 43.87 -8.03
CA PHE A 82 3.38 43.60 -6.98
C PHE A 82 2.77 42.83 -5.80
N GLU A 83 1.56 43.21 -5.40
CA GLU A 83 0.76 42.53 -4.39
C GLU A 83 -0.69 42.55 -4.87
N HIS A 84 -1.37 41.41 -4.82
CA HIS A 84 -2.74 41.26 -5.31
C HIS A 84 -3.53 40.28 -4.43
N PRO A 85 -4.65 40.70 -3.82
CA PRO A 85 -5.57 39.78 -3.16
C PRO A 85 -6.28 38.95 -4.22
N LEU A 86 -6.09 37.63 -4.19
CA LEU A 86 -6.65 36.70 -5.16
C LEU A 86 -8.17 36.59 -4.97
N ALA A 87 -8.91 36.89 -6.04
CA ALA A 87 -10.35 36.69 -6.14
C ALA A 87 -10.67 35.45 -6.98
N ASP A 88 -11.85 34.86 -6.76
CA ASP A 88 -12.29 33.69 -7.51
C ASP A 88 -12.22 33.93 -9.03
N GLY A 89 -11.59 33.00 -9.75
CA GLY A 89 -11.39 33.08 -11.19
C GLY A 89 -10.14 33.86 -11.64
N ASP A 90 -9.39 34.48 -10.72
CA ASP A 90 -8.17 35.23 -11.07
C ASP A 90 -7.15 34.35 -11.79
N ARG A 91 -6.60 34.87 -12.89
CA ARG A 91 -5.54 34.22 -13.66
C ARG A 91 -4.20 34.90 -13.43
N VAL A 92 -3.29 34.18 -12.79
CA VAL A 92 -1.91 34.58 -12.57
C VAL A 92 -1.04 34.02 -13.70
N THR A 93 -0.23 34.86 -14.32
CA THR A 93 0.74 34.47 -15.35
C THR A 93 2.15 34.76 -14.86
N ILE A 94 2.99 33.72 -14.90
CA ILE A 94 4.43 33.79 -14.59
C ILE A 94 5.16 33.15 -15.75
N GLY A 95 5.85 33.97 -16.55
CA GLY A 95 6.46 33.51 -17.80
C GLY A 95 5.39 33.02 -18.80
N MET A 96 5.45 31.75 -19.17
CA MET A 96 4.48 31.02 -19.98
C MET A 96 3.53 30.14 -19.15
N SER A 97 3.72 30.07 -17.82
CA SER A 97 2.86 29.30 -16.93
C SER A 97 1.65 30.14 -16.48
N THR A 98 0.49 29.50 -16.40
CA THR A 98 -0.75 30.12 -15.93
C THR A 98 -1.30 29.39 -14.71
N LEU A 99 -1.68 30.14 -13.68
CA LEU A 99 -2.34 29.62 -12.49
C LEU A 99 -3.72 30.29 -12.38
N ARG A 100 -4.79 29.51 -12.30
CA ARG A 100 -6.14 30.01 -12.05
C ARG A 100 -6.52 29.75 -10.60
N PHE A 101 -6.85 30.81 -9.87
CA PHE A 101 -7.33 30.72 -8.50
C PHE A 101 -8.83 30.44 -8.49
N GLU A 102 -9.23 29.49 -7.66
CA GLU A 102 -10.61 29.18 -7.35
C GLU A 102 -10.79 29.34 -5.85
N ALA A 103 -11.55 30.36 -5.47
CA ALA A 103 -11.93 30.56 -4.09
C ALA A 103 -13.07 29.59 -3.81
N GLN A 104 -12.87 28.59 -2.95
CA GLN A 104 -14.05 27.98 -2.36
C GLN A 104 -14.73 29.08 -1.56
N GLN A 105 -15.99 29.36 -1.93
CA GLN A 105 -16.86 30.21 -1.12
C GLN A 105 -16.70 29.80 0.34
N PRO A 106 -16.52 30.77 1.26
CA PRO A 106 -16.65 30.43 2.66
C PRO A 106 -18.04 29.82 2.80
N VAL A 107 -18.09 28.56 3.23
CA VAL A 107 -19.24 28.09 3.98
C VAL A 107 -19.44 29.18 5.02
N GLU A 108 -20.57 29.88 4.94
CA GLU A 108 -20.97 30.86 5.94
C GLU A 108 -20.58 30.29 7.29
N LYS A 109 -19.83 31.09 8.09
CA LYS A 109 -19.59 30.77 9.50
C LYS A 109 -20.90 30.20 10.02
N GLU A 110 -20.84 28.94 10.45
CA GLU A 110 -21.95 28.31 11.12
C GLU A 110 -22.50 29.37 12.08
N PRO A 111 -23.80 29.72 12.01
CA PRO A 111 -24.39 30.34 13.18
C PRO A 111 -24.01 29.40 14.31
N GLU A 112 -23.53 29.93 15.42
CA GLU A 112 -23.23 29.15 16.61
C GLU A 112 -24.53 28.40 16.96
N VAL A 113 -24.68 27.18 16.43
CA VAL A 113 -25.88 26.39 16.59
C VAL A 113 -25.71 25.83 17.98
N ARG A 114 -26.27 26.56 18.94
CA ARG A 114 -26.77 25.95 20.16
C ARG A 114 -27.48 24.68 19.73
N TYR A 115 -26.94 23.54 20.15
CA TYR A 115 -27.61 22.26 20.06
C TYR A 115 -28.99 22.41 20.69
N ASP A 116 -29.99 22.65 19.84
CA ASP A 116 -31.37 22.46 20.25
C ASP A 116 -31.57 20.95 20.24
N ASN A 117 -31.56 20.36 21.44
CA ASN A 117 -32.10 19.03 21.69
C ASN A 117 -33.62 19.04 21.48
N LYS A 118 -34.09 19.56 20.34
CA LYS A 118 -35.48 19.49 19.93
C LYS A 118 -35.74 18.11 19.36
N ARG A 119 -36.87 17.56 19.81
CA ARG A 119 -37.36 16.25 19.42
C ARG A 119 -37.53 16.17 17.91
N LEU A 120 -37.21 14.99 17.36
CA LEU A 120 -37.44 14.62 15.97
C LEU A 120 -38.84 15.07 15.50
N GLY A 121 -38.87 15.70 14.33
CA GLY A 121 -40.09 15.89 13.55
C GLY A 121 -40.68 14.55 13.12
N HIS A 122 -41.97 14.55 12.82
CA HIS A 122 -42.77 13.36 12.62
C HIS A 122 -42.21 12.41 11.53
N THR A 123 -41.83 11.20 11.94
CA THR A 123 -41.66 9.98 11.10
C THR A 123 -40.28 9.67 10.48
N GLN A 124 -39.18 9.90 11.20
CA GLN A 124 -37.89 9.25 10.90
C GLN A 124 -37.70 7.99 11.75
N LEU A 125 -37.36 6.86 11.12
CA LEU A 125 -36.94 5.65 11.81
C LEU A 125 -35.43 5.45 11.61
N LEU A 126 -34.68 5.59 12.71
CA LEU A 126 -33.25 5.27 12.76
C LEU A 126 -33.09 3.90 13.38
N VAL A 127 -32.46 2.98 12.66
CA VAL A 127 -32.16 1.64 13.18
C VAL A 127 -30.66 1.42 13.07
N SER A 128 -30.04 1.07 14.21
CA SER A 128 -28.63 0.69 14.26
C SER A 128 -28.38 -0.48 13.31
N ALA A 129 -27.43 -0.33 12.40
CA ALA A 129 -27.10 -1.40 11.46
C ALA A 129 -26.65 -2.67 12.21
N ASN A 130 -25.89 -2.49 13.29
CA ASN A 130 -25.44 -3.59 14.15
C ASN A 130 -26.61 -4.30 14.85
N ASP A 131 -27.67 -3.58 15.22
CA ASP A 131 -28.84 -4.20 15.85
C ASP A 131 -29.69 -4.96 14.83
N VAL A 132 -29.79 -4.49 13.59
CA VAL A 132 -30.45 -5.24 12.50
C VAL A 132 -29.65 -6.49 12.14
N ILE A 133 -28.32 -6.37 12.03
CA ILE A 133 -27.43 -7.50 11.79
C ILE A 133 -27.56 -8.54 12.90
N ARG A 134 -27.55 -8.10 14.17
CA ARG A 134 -27.72 -8.99 15.32
C ARG A 134 -29.12 -9.62 15.36
N ALA A 135 -30.17 -8.87 15.07
CA ALA A 135 -31.54 -9.38 15.03
C ALA A 135 -31.74 -10.40 13.89
N ALA A 136 -31.16 -10.15 12.72
CA ALA A 136 -31.17 -11.07 11.59
C ALA A 136 -30.38 -12.36 11.86
N LEU A 137 -29.26 -12.27 12.58
CA LEU A 137 -28.42 -13.42 12.95
C LEU A 137 -28.93 -14.23 14.15
N GLN A 138 -29.62 -13.59 15.11
CA GLN A 138 -30.02 -14.21 16.38
C GLN A 138 -31.50 -14.59 16.47
N GLY A 139 -32.33 -14.23 15.48
CA GLY A 139 -33.73 -14.65 15.40
C GLY A 139 -34.62 -14.21 16.57
N LYS A 140 -34.24 -13.18 17.33
CA LYS A 140 -35.03 -12.68 18.48
C LYS A 140 -35.54 -11.25 18.26
N PRO A 141 -36.77 -10.94 18.69
CA PRO A 141 -37.37 -9.63 18.48
C PRO A 141 -36.71 -8.55 19.33
N THR A 142 -36.45 -7.39 18.72
CA THR A 142 -36.10 -6.15 19.41
C THR A 142 -37.36 -5.59 20.09
N THR A 143 -37.55 -5.89 21.36
CA THR A 143 -38.61 -5.28 22.17
C THR A 143 -38.07 -4.01 22.85
N THR A 144 -38.32 -2.85 22.26
CA THR A 144 -38.40 -1.61 23.03
C THR A 144 -39.84 -1.48 23.56
N ALA A 145 -39.98 -1.72 24.86
CA ALA A 145 -41.26 -1.65 25.54
C ALA A 145 -41.80 -0.20 25.55
N THR A 146 -42.98 -0.01 24.97
CA THR A 146 -43.96 0.97 25.46
C THR A 146 -45.31 0.27 25.53
N SER A 147 -45.88 0.29 26.72
CA SER A 147 -47.06 -0.46 27.14
C SER A 147 -48.35 0.00 26.45
N ASN A 148 -49.23 -0.98 26.21
CA ASN A 148 -50.64 -0.94 25.78
C ASN A 148 -50.89 -1.09 24.27
N ALA A 149 -50.70 -2.32 23.77
CA ALA A 149 -51.43 -2.83 22.60
C ALA A 149 -51.91 -4.25 22.91
N ALA A 150 -53.13 -4.57 22.46
CA ALA A 150 -53.75 -5.89 22.63
C ALA A 150 -52.87 -7.01 22.04
N ALA A 151 -52.98 -8.22 22.59
CA ALA A 151 -52.26 -9.39 22.07
C ALA A 151 -52.56 -9.59 20.57
N PRO A 152 -51.54 -9.75 19.70
CA PRO A 152 -51.75 -9.92 18.28
C PRO A 152 -52.53 -11.20 18.00
N SER A 153 -53.41 -11.16 16.99
CA SER A 153 -54.19 -12.31 16.58
C SER A 153 -53.28 -13.42 16.03
N GLN A 154 -53.65 -14.70 16.18
CA GLN A 154 -52.85 -15.84 15.68
C GLN A 154 -52.51 -15.74 14.18
N ASN A 155 -53.34 -15.03 13.39
CA ASN A 155 -53.05 -14.75 11.98
C ASN A 155 -51.92 -13.74 11.78
N GLU A 156 -51.83 -12.70 12.61
CA GLU A 156 -50.76 -11.69 12.53
C GLU A 156 -49.40 -12.28 12.93
N GLU A 157 -49.36 -13.18 13.92
CA GLU A 157 -48.14 -13.94 14.26
C GLU A 157 -47.72 -14.87 13.11
N LEU A 158 -48.67 -15.58 12.50
CA LEU A 158 -48.38 -16.51 11.39
C LEU A 158 -47.86 -15.77 10.15
N GLU A 159 -48.43 -14.60 9.83
CA GLU A 159 -47.92 -13.75 8.75
C GLU A 159 -46.56 -13.12 9.08
N SER A 160 -46.31 -12.75 10.34
CA SER A 160 -44.98 -12.26 10.76
C SER A 160 -43.91 -13.35 10.64
N LEU A 161 -44.24 -14.59 11.02
CA LEU A 161 -43.34 -15.75 10.90
C LEU A 161 -43.05 -16.11 9.45
N ARG A 162 -44.06 -16.08 8.56
CA ARG A 162 -43.87 -16.30 7.12
C ARG A 162 -42.97 -15.23 6.51
N ARG A 163 -43.21 -13.95 6.82
CA ARG A 163 -42.35 -12.84 6.38
C ARG A 163 -40.89 -13.02 6.82
N LYS A 164 -40.66 -13.43 8.07
CA LYS A 164 -39.31 -13.72 8.57
C LYS A 164 -38.64 -14.89 7.84
N ALA A 165 -39.40 -15.95 7.52
CA ALA A 165 -38.90 -17.08 6.75
C ALA A 165 -38.53 -16.67 5.31
N ASP A 166 -39.31 -15.81 4.68
CA ASP A 166 -39.03 -15.28 3.34
C ASP A 166 -37.76 -14.41 3.33
N ILE A 167 -37.58 -13.55 4.34
CA ILE A 167 -36.35 -12.75 4.52
C ILE A 167 -35.15 -13.66 4.73
N LEU A 168 -35.26 -14.69 5.58
CA LEU A 168 -34.19 -15.67 5.80
C LEU A 168 -33.86 -16.47 4.53
N GLY A 169 -34.86 -16.83 3.72
CA GLY A 169 -34.68 -17.49 2.43
C GLY A 169 -33.93 -16.60 1.43
N LEU A 170 -34.33 -15.33 1.33
CA LEU A 170 -33.64 -14.32 0.52
C LEU A 170 -32.19 -14.13 0.99
N LEU A 171 -31.95 -14.02 2.30
CA LEU A 171 -30.60 -13.88 2.85
C LEU A 171 -29.71 -15.09 2.57
N TYR A 172 -30.26 -16.30 2.62
CA TYR A 172 -29.53 -17.52 2.29
C TYR A 172 -29.19 -17.61 0.80
N GLU A 173 -30.15 -17.30 -0.09
CA GLU A 173 -29.87 -17.23 -1.53
C GLU A 173 -28.82 -16.16 -1.85
N MET A 174 -28.85 -15.04 -1.13
CA MET A 174 -27.86 -13.96 -1.27
C MET A 174 -26.49 -14.35 -0.79
N SER A 175 -26.35 -15.00 0.37
CA SER A 175 -25.04 -15.46 0.85
C SER A 175 -24.42 -16.44 -0.14
N ARG A 176 -25.23 -17.31 -0.76
CA ARG A 176 -24.78 -18.25 -1.80
C ARG A 176 -24.42 -17.56 -3.12
N THR A 177 -25.17 -16.53 -3.52
CA THR A 177 -25.02 -15.88 -4.83
C THR A 177 -23.95 -14.79 -4.83
N LEU A 178 -23.74 -14.11 -3.70
CA LEU A 178 -22.71 -13.08 -3.52
C LEU A 178 -21.37 -13.66 -3.03
N GLY A 179 -21.39 -14.79 -2.31
CA GLY A 179 -20.16 -15.45 -1.85
C GLY A 179 -19.33 -16.16 -2.94
N ALA A 180 -19.85 -16.24 -4.16
CA ALA A 180 -19.19 -16.89 -5.30
C ALA A 180 -18.50 -15.90 -6.26
N ASP A 181 -18.81 -14.61 -6.17
CA ASP A 181 -18.25 -13.58 -7.05
C ASP A 181 -17.15 -12.81 -6.33
N PHE A 182 -16.05 -12.56 -7.04
CA PHE A 182 -14.95 -11.72 -6.56
C PHE A 182 -14.87 -10.37 -7.29
N ASP A 183 -15.77 -10.10 -8.24
CA ASP A 183 -15.89 -8.81 -8.89
C ASP A 183 -16.85 -7.90 -8.11
N LEU A 184 -16.34 -6.75 -7.66
CA LEU A 184 -17.12 -5.75 -6.93
C LEU A 184 -18.36 -5.30 -7.71
N LYS A 185 -18.25 -5.12 -9.04
CA LYS A 185 -19.36 -4.66 -9.86
C LYS A 185 -20.50 -5.69 -9.86
N ASP A 186 -20.18 -6.97 -10.01
CA ASP A 186 -21.17 -8.04 -10.04
C ASP A 186 -21.88 -8.20 -8.69
N ILE A 187 -21.13 -8.08 -7.58
CA ILE A 187 -21.67 -8.05 -6.22
C ILE A 187 -22.71 -6.93 -6.08
N PHE A 188 -22.37 -5.71 -6.50
CA PHE A 188 -23.29 -4.56 -6.42
C PHE A 188 -24.47 -4.66 -7.39
N ASP A 189 -24.26 -5.20 -8.59
CA ASP A 189 -25.33 -5.42 -9.56
C ASP A 189 -26.37 -6.43 -9.07
N LYS A 190 -25.92 -7.52 -8.43
CA LYS A 190 -26.80 -8.49 -7.78
C LYS A 190 -27.55 -7.87 -6.59
N ALA A 191 -26.85 -7.14 -5.71
CA ALA A 191 -27.47 -6.51 -4.55
C ALA A 191 -28.56 -5.50 -4.96
N THR A 192 -28.26 -4.62 -5.91
CA THR A 192 -29.22 -3.62 -6.42
C THR A 192 -30.40 -4.26 -7.14
N ASP A 193 -30.19 -5.32 -7.92
CA ASP A 193 -31.27 -6.07 -8.59
C ASP A 193 -32.25 -6.69 -7.59
N ILE A 194 -31.72 -7.31 -6.53
CA ILE A 194 -32.56 -7.93 -5.50
C ILE A 194 -33.42 -6.88 -4.80
N ILE A 195 -32.81 -5.79 -4.32
CA ILE A 195 -33.54 -4.68 -3.67
C ILE A 195 -34.63 -4.15 -4.60
N PHE A 196 -34.30 -3.97 -5.87
CA PHE A 196 -35.22 -3.43 -6.86
C PHE A 196 -36.43 -4.36 -7.12
N ARG A 197 -36.24 -5.69 -7.05
CA ARG A 197 -37.31 -6.67 -7.25
C ARG A 197 -38.21 -6.86 -6.04
N VAL A 198 -37.67 -6.71 -4.83
CA VAL A 198 -38.36 -7.04 -3.57
C VAL A 198 -38.93 -5.81 -2.86
N THR A 199 -38.68 -4.60 -3.38
CA THR A 199 -39.16 -3.34 -2.81
C THR A 199 -39.88 -2.52 -3.87
N PRO A 200 -40.77 -1.59 -3.50
CA PRO A 200 -41.48 -0.75 -4.46
C PRO A 200 -40.61 0.37 -5.07
N ALA A 201 -39.27 0.27 -4.96
CA ALA A 201 -38.35 1.34 -5.35
C ALA A 201 -38.46 1.72 -6.83
N ASP A 202 -38.46 3.02 -7.10
CA ASP A 202 -38.36 3.54 -8.47
C ASP A 202 -36.89 3.66 -8.90
N ARG A 203 -35.99 3.86 -7.93
CA ARG A 203 -34.54 3.87 -8.11
C ARG A 203 -33.82 3.21 -6.94
N VAL A 204 -32.80 2.41 -7.26
CA VAL A 204 -31.84 1.85 -6.30
C VAL A 204 -30.43 2.17 -6.78
N VAL A 205 -29.56 2.61 -5.87
CA VAL A 205 -28.16 2.97 -6.15
C VAL A 205 -27.25 2.32 -5.12
N ALA A 206 -26.21 1.67 -5.61
CA ALA A 206 -25.09 1.22 -4.79
C ALA A 206 -23.92 2.19 -4.90
N LEU A 207 -23.45 2.63 -3.73
CA LEU A 207 -22.34 3.55 -3.57
C LEU A 207 -21.17 2.82 -2.91
N LEU A 208 -19.97 2.97 -3.46
CA LEU A 208 -18.75 2.44 -2.89
C LEU A 208 -17.86 3.59 -2.40
N ALA A 209 -17.32 3.44 -1.19
CA ALA A 209 -16.29 4.34 -0.68
C ALA A 209 -14.93 4.02 -1.30
N GLU A 210 -14.23 5.02 -1.85
CA GLU A 210 -12.85 4.81 -2.33
C GLU A 210 -11.89 4.60 -1.15
N ALA A 211 -10.81 3.86 -1.38
CA ALA A 211 -9.80 3.66 -0.35
C ALA A 211 -8.91 4.91 -0.24
N GLY A 212 -8.72 5.44 0.97
CA GLY A 212 -7.70 6.47 1.26
C GLY A 212 -8.17 7.94 1.36
N ALA A 213 -9.46 8.25 1.29
CA ALA A 213 -9.92 9.60 1.59
C ALA A 213 -9.98 9.84 3.11
N ALA A 214 -9.58 11.04 3.53
CA ALA A 214 -9.67 11.47 4.92
C ALA A 214 -11.14 11.47 5.40
N GLU A 215 -11.37 11.12 6.67
CA GLU A 215 -12.69 11.18 7.30
C GLU A 215 -13.32 12.56 7.08
N GLY A 216 -14.37 12.62 6.25
CA GLY A 216 -15.15 13.84 5.99
C GLY A 216 -15.14 14.36 4.56
N GLU A 217 -14.24 13.90 3.67
CA GLU A 217 -14.32 14.16 2.22
C GLU A 217 -15.34 13.21 1.55
N ASP A 218 -16.06 13.74 0.56
CA ASP A 218 -17.16 13.01 -0.10
C ASP A 218 -16.62 12.00 -1.11
N ASN A 219 -16.45 10.77 -0.62
CA ASN A 219 -15.66 9.74 -1.27
C ASN A 219 -16.52 8.58 -1.81
N LEU A 220 -17.80 8.84 -2.10
CA LEU A 220 -18.75 7.82 -2.56
C LEU A 220 -18.91 7.90 -4.08
N ARG A 221 -18.58 6.81 -4.77
CA ARG A 221 -18.83 6.64 -6.19
C ARG A 221 -19.99 5.68 -6.44
N PRO A 222 -20.94 6.00 -7.35
CA PRO A 222 -21.94 5.04 -7.76
C PRO A 222 -21.29 3.91 -8.58
N VAL A 223 -21.49 2.66 -8.16
CA VAL A 223 -20.96 1.47 -8.82
C VAL A 223 -22.04 0.70 -9.57
N SER A 224 -23.27 0.73 -9.08
CA SER A 224 -24.43 0.12 -9.74
C SER A 224 -25.70 0.94 -9.48
N MET A 225 -26.64 0.88 -10.42
CA MET A 225 -27.92 1.57 -10.37
C MET A 225 -29.00 0.73 -11.07
N ARG A 226 -30.23 0.77 -10.53
CA ARG A 226 -31.45 0.23 -11.14
C ARG A 226 -32.54 1.31 -11.12
N VAL A 227 -33.28 1.45 -12.21
CA VAL A 227 -34.34 2.45 -12.37
C VAL A 227 -35.53 1.83 -13.11
N LYS A 228 -36.76 2.18 -12.71
CA LYS A 228 -38.00 1.60 -13.26
C LYS A 228 -38.38 2.08 -14.66
N ASN A 229 -37.81 3.19 -15.15
CA ASN A 229 -38.18 3.78 -16.45
C ASN A 229 -36.96 4.40 -17.15
N GLU A 230 -36.75 4.13 -18.44
CA GLU A 230 -35.62 4.64 -19.23
C GLU A 230 -35.59 6.19 -19.32
N LYS A 231 -36.75 6.85 -19.24
CA LYS A 231 -36.81 8.33 -19.20
C LYS A 231 -36.24 8.94 -17.91
N LEU A 232 -36.25 8.17 -16.81
CA LEU A 232 -35.64 8.56 -15.53
C LEU A 232 -34.12 8.33 -15.52
N GLU A 233 -33.59 7.48 -16.40
CA GLU A 233 -32.16 7.16 -16.49
C GLU A 233 -31.29 8.36 -16.90
N VAL A 234 -31.80 9.20 -17.80
CA VAL A 234 -31.13 10.44 -18.26
C VAL A 234 -31.13 11.53 -17.18
N HIS A 235 -32.17 11.58 -16.34
CA HIS A 235 -32.23 12.47 -15.17
C HIS A 235 -31.42 11.92 -13.99
N ALA A 236 -31.38 10.59 -13.80
CA ALA A 236 -30.64 9.91 -12.73
C ALA A 236 -29.13 10.09 -12.87
N LYS A 237 -28.59 10.10 -14.10
CA LYS A 237 -27.16 10.42 -14.36
C LYS A 237 -26.78 11.88 -14.04
N LYS A 238 -27.75 12.79 -13.94
CA LYS A 238 -27.56 14.21 -13.55
C LYS A 238 -27.98 14.50 -12.10
N SER A 239 -28.57 13.53 -11.41
CA SER A 239 -29.25 13.71 -10.13
C SER A 239 -28.29 13.46 -8.98
N THR A 240 -28.06 14.50 -8.18
CA THR A 240 -27.24 14.45 -6.97
C THR A 240 -27.98 13.64 -5.91
N ILE A 241 -27.55 12.40 -5.68
CA ILE A 241 -27.99 11.58 -4.53
C ILE A 241 -27.83 12.42 -3.26
N GLY A 242 -28.77 12.31 -2.31
CA GLY A 242 -28.75 13.11 -1.08
C GLY A 242 -27.46 12.89 -0.27
N ARG A 243 -26.43 13.71 -0.52
CA ARG A 243 -25.10 13.64 0.09
C ARG A 243 -25.17 13.68 1.62
N THR A 244 -26.14 14.42 2.15
CA THR A 244 -26.42 14.49 3.59
C THR A 244 -26.87 13.15 4.16
N ILE A 245 -27.71 12.41 3.43
CA ILE A 245 -28.25 11.11 3.87
C ILE A 245 -27.14 10.07 3.89
N THR A 246 -26.41 9.96 2.78
CA THR A 246 -25.34 8.97 2.64
C THR A 246 -24.20 9.25 3.61
N LYS A 247 -23.81 10.51 3.80
CA LYS A 247 -22.81 10.89 4.80
C LYS A 247 -23.25 10.53 6.22
N LYS A 248 -24.49 10.87 6.61
CA LYS A 248 -25.01 10.57 7.95
C LYS A 248 -25.08 9.06 8.21
N VAL A 249 -25.60 8.29 7.26
CA VAL A 249 -25.70 6.83 7.35
C VAL A 249 -24.33 6.16 7.48
N MET A 250 -23.33 6.64 6.74
CA MET A 250 -21.94 6.16 6.81
C MET A 250 -21.27 6.52 8.14
N THR A 251 -21.40 7.76 8.60
CA THR A 251 -20.76 8.26 9.83
C THR A 251 -21.39 7.63 11.07
N ASP A 252 -22.72 7.65 11.16
CA ASP A 252 -23.44 7.19 12.35
C ASP A 252 -23.65 5.67 12.35
N ARG A 253 -23.34 4.99 11.22
CA ARG A 253 -23.54 3.53 11.02
C ARG A 253 -24.97 3.09 11.30
N VAL A 254 -25.94 3.91 10.90
CA VAL A 254 -27.38 3.65 11.08
C VAL A 254 -28.07 3.55 9.73
N ALA A 255 -29.05 2.66 9.62
CA ALA A 255 -29.98 2.65 8.51
C ALA A 255 -31.06 3.73 8.75
N LEU A 256 -31.42 4.45 7.69
CA LEU A 256 -32.36 5.57 7.73
C LEU A 256 -33.53 5.29 6.80
N LEU A 257 -34.76 5.49 7.30
CA LEU A 257 -35.99 5.52 6.52
C LEU A 257 -36.69 6.87 6.71
N SER A 258 -37.07 7.49 5.59
CA SER A 258 -37.94 8.65 5.54
C SER A 258 -39.18 8.35 4.69
N GLN A 259 -40.36 8.56 5.28
CA GLN A 259 -41.66 8.30 4.65
C GLN A 259 -42.27 9.54 4.01
N ASP A 260 -41.80 10.73 4.38
CA ASP A 260 -42.14 12.02 3.75
C ASP A 260 -40.90 12.91 3.68
N ALA A 261 -40.13 12.72 2.62
CA ALA A 261 -38.85 13.43 2.43
C ALA A 261 -39.02 14.95 2.21
N ALA A 262 -40.22 15.42 1.87
CA ALA A 262 -40.50 16.85 1.62
C ALA A 262 -40.93 17.61 2.90
N ALA A 263 -41.58 16.92 3.84
CA ALA A 263 -41.95 17.46 5.15
C ALA A 263 -40.80 17.41 6.18
N ASP A 264 -39.78 16.62 5.92
CA ASP A 264 -38.67 16.39 6.84
C ASP A 264 -37.61 17.50 6.78
N GLU A 265 -37.60 18.36 7.80
CA GLU A 265 -36.74 19.54 7.92
C GLU A 265 -35.25 19.21 7.88
N MET A 266 -34.84 18.01 8.29
CA MET A 266 -33.45 17.54 8.25
C MET A 266 -33.03 17.02 6.87
N LEU A 267 -33.99 16.63 6.02
CA LEU A 267 -33.77 16.10 4.67
C LEU A 267 -34.06 17.13 3.56
N ARG A 268 -34.47 18.35 3.93
CA ARG A 268 -34.63 19.50 3.02
C ARG A 268 -33.29 19.98 2.44
N SER A 269 -32.68 19.14 1.61
CA SER A 269 -31.70 19.56 0.63
C SER A 269 -32.42 19.97 -0.64
N GLU A 270 -31.96 21.02 -1.32
CA GLU A 270 -32.55 21.51 -2.59
C GLU A 270 -32.70 20.39 -3.65
N SER A 271 -31.87 19.33 -3.58
CA SER A 271 -31.90 18.17 -4.48
C SER A 271 -33.09 17.22 -4.25
N ILE A 272 -33.50 16.97 -3.00
CA ILE A 272 -34.57 15.99 -2.67
C ILE A 272 -35.95 16.56 -3.00
N VAL A 273 -36.16 17.85 -2.70
CA VAL A 273 -37.42 18.55 -2.95
C VAL A 273 -37.62 18.86 -4.44
N SER A 274 -36.55 19.18 -5.19
CA SER A 274 -36.63 19.45 -6.63
C SER A 274 -36.83 18.20 -7.50
N GLN A 275 -36.56 17.00 -6.96
CA GLN A 275 -36.64 15.72 -7.68
C GLN A 275 -37.95 14.96 -7.43
N GLY A 276 -38.84 15.45 -6.56
CA GLY A 276 -40.13 14.81 -6.29
C GLY A 276 -40.05 13.52 -5.47
N VAL A 277 -38.93 13.27 -4.78
CA VAL A 277 -38.75 12.10 -3.90
C VAL A 277 -39.72 12.19 -2.73
N ARG A 278 -40.53 11.14 -2.55
CA ARG A 278 -41.55 11.07 -1.50
C ARG A 278 -41.10 10.21 -0.33
N SER A 279 -40.53 9.05 -0.62
CA SER A 279 -39.99 8.14 0.40
C SER A 279 -38.59 7.68 0.00
N THR A 280 -37.69 7.56 0.98
CA THR A 280 -36.32 7.12 0.75
C THR A 280 -35.81 6.27 1.91
N MET A 281 -34.94 5.32 1.59
CA MET A 281 -34.22 4.52 2.56
C MET A 281 -32.75 4.38 2.18
N CYS A 282 -31.89 4.28 3.19
CA CYS A 282 -30.46 4.17 2.99
C CYS A 282 -29.85 3.30 4.10
N ALA A 283 -28.96 2.37 3.73
CA ALA A 283 -28.28 1.49 4.66
C ALA A 283 -26.76 1.47 4.39
N PRO A 284 -25.91 1.46 5.45
CA PRO A 284 -24.47 1.43 5.28
C PRO A 284 -23.97 0.00 5.08
N LEU A 285 -22.91 -0.15 4.30
CA LEU A 285 -22.16 -1.40 4.10
C LEU A 285 -21.11 -1.51 5.20
N VAL A 286 -21.50 -1.96 6.38
CA VAL A 286 -20.61 -2.09 7.54
C VAL A 286 -20.05 -3.51 7.62
N ALA A 287 -18.73 -3.62 7.67
CA ALA A 287 -18.01 -4.85 7.94
C ALA A 287 -16.98 -4.62 9.07
N GLU A 288 -16.17 -5.63 9.39
CA GLU A 288 -15.22 -5.55 10.51
C GLU A 288 -14.13 -4.49 10.25
N SER A 289 -13.61 -4.44 9.02
CA SER A 289 -12.60 -3.44 8.63
C SER A 289 -13.13 -2.01 8.48
N GLY A 290 -14.45 -1.79 8.52
CA GLY A 290 -15.05 -0.46 8.49
C GLY A 290 -16.29 -0.36 7.62
N VAL A 291 -16.55 0.86 7.12
CA VAL A 291 -17.72 1.12 6.27
C VAL A 291 -17.28 1.23 4.82
N HIS A 292 -17.75 0.31 3.98
CA HIS A 292 -17.30 0.18 2.59
C HIS A 292 -18.12 0.99 1.58
N GLY A 293 -19.27 1.53 1.99
CA GLY A 293 -20.19 2.24 1.10
C GLY A 293 -21.62 2.21 1.61
N ALA A 294 -22.59 2.52 0.76
CA ALA A 294 -24.00 2.56 1.14
C ALA A 294 -24.92 2.07 0.01
N LEU A 295 -26.07 1.52 0.39
CA LEU A 295 -27.16 1.20 -0.50
C LEU A 295 -28.28 2.20 -0.29
N TYR A 296 -28.72 2.83 -1.37
CA TYR A 296 -29.70 3.90 -1.36
C TYR A 296 -30.88 3.54 -2.26
N ALA A 297 -32.11 3.81 -1.81
CA ALA A 297 -33.31 3.64 -2.61
C ALA A 297 -34.30 4.78 -2.39
N ASP A 298 -35.04 5.13 -3.45
CA ASP A 298 -36.09 6.14 -3.42
C ASP A 298 -37.33 5.73 -4.23
N CYS A 299 -38.46 6.32 -3.82
CA CYS A 299 -39.74 6.28 -4.52
C CYS A 299 -40.15 7.70 -4.91
N LEU A 300 -40.61 7.83 -6.15
CA LEU A 300 -41.19 9.04 -6.72
C LEU A 300 -42.73 8.94 -6.76
N ASP A 301 -43.30 7.73 -6.73
CA ASP A 301 -44.75 7.51 -6.67
C ASP A 301 -45.36 7.98 -5.32
N PRO A 302 -46.34 8.91 -5.33
CA PRO A 302 -47.01 9.38 -4.12
C PRO A 302 -47.76 8.31 -3.31
N PHE A 303 -48.06 7.16 -3.92
CA PHE A 303 -48.80 6.08 -3.27
C PHE A 303 -47.90 4.92 -2.83
N ALA A 304 -46.61 4.94 -3.19
CA ALA A 304 -45.62 3.95 -2.79
C ALA A 304 -44.72 4.51 -1.68
N VAL A 305 -44.85 3.97 -0.46
CA VAL A 305 -44.06 4.39 0.70
C VAL A 305 -43.26 3.21 1.23
N PHE A 306 -41.99 3.44 1.59
CA PHE A 306 -41.19 2.41 2.23
C PHE A 306 -41.66 2.16 3.68
N THR A 307 -41.76 0.89 4.05
CA THR A 307 -42.11 0.45 5.40
C THR A 307 -40.84 0.11 6.18
N LYS A 308 -41.00 -0.11 7.49
CA LYS A 308 -39.90 -0.63 8.33
C LYS A 308 -39.35 -1.96 7.81
N ASP A 309 -40.22 -2.85 7.33
CA ASP A 309 -39.83 -4.14 6.78
C ASP A 309 -38.91 -3.99 5.55
N HIS A 310 -39.16 -2.99 4.69
CA HIS A 310 -38.26 -2.69 3.57
C HIS A 310 -36.88 -2.22 4.04
N LEU A 311 -36.81 -1.41 5.12
CA LEU A 311 -35.55 -0.97 5.71
C LEU A 311 -34.78 -2.14 6.35
N GLU A 312 -35.47 -3.04 7.05
CA GLU A 312 -34.88 -4.25 7.63
C GLU A 312 -34.27 -5.14 6.54
N LEU A 313 -35.01 -5.34 5.44
CA LEU A 313 -34.53 -6.09 4.27
C LEU A 313 -33.32 -5.40 3.62
N LEU A 314 -33.39 -4.08 3.37
CA LEU A 314 -32.28 -3.32 2.80
C LEU A 314 -31.02 -3.43 3.69
N SER A 315 -31.19 -3.33 5.00
CA SER A 315 -30.08 -3.40 5.96
C SER A 315 -29.43 -4.78 5.98
N ALA A 316 -30.24 -5.85 5.87
CA ALA A 316 -29.73 -7.21 5.80
C ALA A 316 -28.97 -7.46 4.48
N ILE A 317 -29.48 -6.93 3.36
CA ILE A 317 -28.79 -6.93 2.07
C ILE A 317 -27.47 -6.14 2.15
N ALA A 318 -27.48 -4.98 2.81
CA ALA A 318 -26.30 -4.14 2.99
C ALA A 318 -25.21 -4.86 3.80
N ALA A 319 -25.58 -5.54 4.88
CA ALA A 319 -24.65 -6.33 5.68
C ALA A 319 -24.00 -7.46 4.87
N GLN A 320 -24.78 -8.23 4.12
CA GLN A 320 -24.25 -9.31 3.29
C GLN A 320 -23.35 -8.79 2.16
N THR A 321 -23.74 -7.66 1.56
CA THR A 321 -22.95 -6.98 0.53
C THR A 321 -21.62 -6.47 1.10
N ALA A 322 -21.61 -5.96 2.33
CA ALA A 322 -20.39 -5.50 3.00
C ALA A 322 -19.37 -6.63 3.18
N VAL A 323 -19.83 -7.80 3.64
CA VAL A 323 -18.98 -9.00 3.78
C VAL A 323 -18.43 -9.46 2.42
N ALA A 324 -19.26 -9.48 1.37
CA ALA A 324 -18.82 -9.86 0.04
C ALA A 324 -17.75 -8.89 -0.53
N VAL A 325 -17.94 -7.58 -0.33
CA VAL A 325 -16.98 -6.55 -0.73
C VAL A 325 -15.65 -6.69 0.03
N GLU A 326 -15.69 -6.96 1.33
CA GLU A 326 -14.49 -7.19 2.15
C GLU A 326 -13.71 -8.42 1.70
N ASN A 327 -14.42 -9.52 1.40
CA ASN A 327 -13.82 -10.74 0.85
C ASN A 327 -13.17 -10.48 -0.51
N ALA A 328 -13.88 -9.84 -1.44
CA ALA A 328 -13.37 -9.51 -2.77
C ALA A 328 -12.09 -8.64 -2.69
N ARG A 329 -12.09 -7.59 -1.85
CA ARG A 329 -10.90 -6.74 -1.62
C ARG A 329 -9.74 -7.52 -1.00
N SER A 330 -10.02 -8.43 -0.08
CA SER A 330 -8.98 -9.26 0.54
C SER A 330 -8.35 -10.24 -0.45
N HIS A 331 -9.16 -10.85 -1.33
CA HIS A 331 -8.66 -11.71 -2.40
C HIS A 331 -7.81 -10.96 -3.43
N GLU A 332 -8.22 -9.76 -3.84
CA GLU A 332 -7.45 -8.94 -4.77
C GLU A 332 -6.09 -8.55 -4.18
N ARG A 333 -6.06 -8.19 -2.88
CA ARG A 333 -4.82 -7.90 -2.16
C ARG A 333 -3.88 -9.10 -2.13
N LEU A 334 -4.39 -10.28 -1.73
CA LEU A 334 -3.59 -11.51 -1.67
C LEU A 334 -3.03 -11.89 -3.05
N ALA A 335 -3.85 -11.84 -4.10
CA ALA A 335 -3.39 -12.13 -5.46
C ALA A 335 -2.29 -11.16 -5.92
N ARG A 336 -2.40 -9.87 -5.56
CA ARG A 336 -1.38 -8.86 -5.87
C ARG A 336 -0.08 -9.12 -5.11
N GLU A 337 -0.17 -9.50 -3.84
CA GLU A 337 0.97 -9.88 -3.01
C GLU A 337 1.68 -11.13 -3.56
N GLU A 338 0.94 -12.15 -3.99
CA GLU A 338 1.48 -13.37 -4.58
C GLU A 338 2.24 -13.08 -5.89
N VAL A 339 1.65 -12.27 -6.78
CA VAL A 339 2.31 -11.87 -8.04
C VAL A 339 3.55 -11.03 -7.77
N ALA A 340 3.49 -10.08 -6.83
CA ALA A 340 4.64 -9.29 -6.43
C ALA A 340 5.74 -10.18 -5.83
N ARG A 341 5.39 -11.10 -4.92
CA ARG A 341 6.30 -12.06 -4.32
C ARG A 341 6.97 -12.93 -5.37
N ALA A 342 6.20 -13.54 -6.29
CA ALA A 342 6.74 -14.37 -7.36
C ALA A 342 7.69 -13.61 -8.31
N ASN A 343 7.44 -12.33 -8.56
CA ASN A 343 8.31 -11.50 -9.39
C ASN A 343 9.59 -11.09 -8.65
N TYR A 344 9.51 -10.75 -7.36
CA TYR A 344 10.66 -10.31 -6.57
C TYR A 344 11.53 -11.48 -6.08
N SER A 345 10.95 -12.63 -5.70
CA SER A 345 11.69 -13.82 -5.21
C SER A 345 12.61 -14.44 -6.27
N ARG A 346 12.44 -14.08 -7.56
CA ARG A 346 13.37 -14.47 -8.64
C ARG A 346 14.69 -13.71 -8.59
N PHE A 347 14.70 -12.54 -7.96
CA PHE A 347 15.84 -11.61 -8.00
C PHE A 347 16.31 -11.20 -6.59
N LEU A 348 15.54 -11.52 -5.55
CA LEU A 348 15.78 -11.12 -4.17
C LEU A 348 15.54 -12.31 -3.22
N PRO A 349 16.36 -12.47 -2.17
CA PRO A 349 16.12 -13.47 -1.13
C PRO A 349 14.73 -13.31 -0.49
N GLU A 350 14.12 -14.42 -0.06
CA GLU A 350 12.75 -14.47 0.45
C GLU A 350 12.49 -13.51 1.62
N TYR A 351 13.48 -13.33 2.49
CA TYR A 351 13.36 -12.39 3.60
C TYR A 351 13.30 -10.92 3.13
N VAL A 352 13.99 -10.56 2.03
CA VAL A 352 13.95 -9.22 1.42
C VAL A 352 12.57 -8.98 0.82
N VAL A 353 12.04 -9.99 0.13
CA VAL A 353 10.70 -9.92 -0.47
C VAL A 353 9.64 -9.75 0.61
N ARG A 354 9.73 -10.52 1.71
CA ARG A 354 8.85 -10.35 2.86
C ARG A 354 8.93 -8.93 3.43
N GLN A 355 10.14 -8.41 3.62
CA GLN A 355 10.35 -7.05 4.10
C GLN A 355 9.83 -5.98 3.12
N MET A 356 9.94 -6.19 1.80
CA MET A 356 9.36 -5.32 0.76
C MET A 356 7.85 -5.24 0.85
N LEU A 357 7.18 -6.38 1.05
CA LEU A 357 5.72 -6.45 1.08
C LEU A 357 5.15 -5.90 2.39
N GLU A 358 5.79 -6.20 3.52
CA GLU A 358 5.31 -5.79 4.84
C GLU A 358 5.67 -4.35 5.19
N HIS A 359 6.86 -3.87 4.78
CA HIS A 359 7.39 -2.56 5.16
C HIS A 359 8.06 -1.85 3.97
N PRO A 360 7.29 -1.37 2.98
CA PRO A 360 7.83 -0.69 1.79
C PRO A 360 8.68 0.55 2.14
N GLU A 361 8.34 1.23 3.23
CA GLU A 361 9.00 2.41 3.79
C GLU A 361 10.43 2.11 4.31
N SER A 362 10.78 0.84 4.53
CA SER A 362 12.10 0.43 5.06
C SER A 362 13.24 0.54 4.03
N PHE A 363 12.91 0.80 2.77
CA PHE A 363 13.86 0.97 1.66
C PHE A 363 14.37 2.40 1.58
N LYS A 364 15.10 2.83 2.61
CA LYS A 364 15.84 4.10 2.59
C LYS A 364 17.31 3.83 2.29
N LEU A 365 17.90 4.68 1.45
CA LEU A 365 19.35 4.69 1.26
C LEU A 365 20.04 4.89 2.60
N GLY A 366 21.12 4.16 2.80
CA GLY A 366 21.88 4.15 4.03
C GLY A 366 22.08 2.74 4.56
N GLY A 367 22.85 2.62 5.63
CA GLY A 367 23.11 1.37 6.29
C GLY A 367 23.43 1.59 7.76
N ALA A 368 23.34 0.51 8.53
CA ALA A 368 23.76 0.49 9.92
C ALA A 368 25.07 -0.27 10.04
N ASN A 369 25.91 0.12 11.00
CA ASN A 369 27.06 -0.70 11.35
C ASN A 369 26.57 -1.96 12.07
N GLN A 370 26.97 -3.12 11.55
CA GLN A 370 26.61 -4.41 12.07
C GLN A 370 27.82 -5.34 11.99
N THR A 371 27.99 -6.19 13.00
CA THR A 371 28.94 -7.29 12.94
C THR A 371 28.37 -8.36 12.00
N VAL A 372 29.11 -8.67 10.94
CA VAL A 372 28.73 -9.69 9.96
C VAL A 372 29.90 -10.63 9.73
N THR A 373 29.59 -11.87 9.31
CA THR A 373 30.58 -12.77 8.72
C THR A 373 30.40 -12.76 7.21
N VAL A 374 31.42 -12.34 6.49
CA VAL A 374 31.41 -12.24 5.03
C VAL A 374 32.15 -13.43 4.44
N LEU A 375 31.51 -14.09 3.47
CA LEU A 375 32.04 -15.21 2.71
C LEU A 375 32.27 -14.78 1.27
N PHE A 376 33.47 -15.01 0.76
CA PHE A 376 33.78 -14.95 -0.66
C PHE A 376 34.19 -16.34 -1.16
N ALA A 377 33.71 -16.73 -2.33
CA ALA A 377 34.12 -17.95 -3.02
C ALA A 377 34.33 -17.67 -4.51
N ASP A 378 35.36 -18.28 -5.11
CA ASP A 378 35.79 -18.02 -6.49
C ASP A 378 36.34 -19.30 -7.12
N ILE A 379 36.12 -19.49 -8.43
CA ILE A 379 36.53 -20.68 -9.16
C ILE A 379 37.99 -20.57 -9.60
N ARG A 380 38.83 -21.47 -9.11
CA ARG A 380 40.24 -21.53 -9.47
C ARG A 380 40.45 -21.99 -10.91
N GLY A 381 41.10 -21.12 -11.67
CA GLY A 381 41.44 -21.39 -13.06
C GLY A 381 40.31 -21.13 -14.06
N PHE A 382 39.20 -20.52 -13.62
CA PHE A 382 38.05 -20.28 -14.48
C PHE A 382 38.37 -19.42 -15.72
N THR A 383 39.19 -18.38 -15.58
CA THR A 383 39.59 -17.54 -16.73
C THR A 383 40.23 -18.37 -17.84
N ARG A 384 41.07 -19.35 -17.49
CA ARG A 384 41.69 -20.25 -18.48
C ARG A 384 40.67 -21.19 -19.10
N LEU A 385 39.70 -21.67 -18.30
CA LEU A 385 38.61 -22.51 -18.79
C LEU A 385 37.73 -21.76 -19.81
N SER A 386 37.35 -20.51 -19.50
CA SER A 386 36.44 -19.71 -20.33
C SER A 386 37.05 -19.24 -21.65
N GLU A 387 38.39 -19.18 -21.74
CA GLU A 387 39.11 -18.90 -23.00
C GLU A 387 39.06 -20.07 -24.00
N HIS A 388 38.91 -21.31 -23.53
CA HIS A 388 39.02 -22.51 -24.37
C HIS A 388 37.69 -23.24 -24.59
N ALA A 389 36.67 -22.96 -23.76
CA ALA A 389 35.36 -23.58 -23.84
C ALA A 389 34.36 -22.73 -24.66
N PRO A 390 33.38 -23.34 -25.34
CA PRO A 390 32.28 -22.61 -25.97
C PRO A 390 31.49 -21.76 -24.96
N PRO A 391 31.11 -20.51 -25.29
CA PRO A 391 30.42 -19.61 -24.36
C PRO A 391 29.16 -20.20 -23.73
N GLU A 392 28.38 -20.98 -24.49
CA GLU A 392 27.16 -21.61 -23.99
C GLU A 392 27.46 -22.63 -22.87
N GLN A 393 28.55 -23.38 -23.00
CA GLN A 393 28.98 -24.35 -21.98
C GLN A 393 29.48 -23.64 -20.72
N VAL A 394 30.20 -22.53 -20.88
CA VAL A 394 30.65 -21.69 -19.76
C VAL A 394 29.46 -21.14 -18.97
N VAL A 395 28.43 -20.63 -19.66
CA VAL A 395 27.22 -20.11 -19.01
C VAL A 395 26.44 -21.23 -18.31
N GLN A 396 26.31 -22.40 -18.91
CA GLN A 396 25.65 -23.55 -18.27
C GLN A 396 26.38 -23.99 -17.00
N LEU A 397 27.71 -24.06 -17.05
CA LEU A 397 28.54 -24.37 -15.89
C LEU A 397 28.36 -23.33 -14.78
N LEU A 398 28.47 -22.03 -15.09
CA LEU A 398 28.29 -20.96 -14.12
C LEU A 398 26.90 -21.01 -13.48
N ASN A 399 25.85 -21.16 -14.27
CA ASN A 399 24.49 -21.24 -13.74
C ASN A 399 24.32 -22.44 -12.79
N ARG A 400 24.90 -23.59 -13.12
CA ARG A 400 24.86 -24.79 -12.27
C ARG A 400 25.64 -24.58 -10.97
N TYR A 401 26.86 -24.06 -11.07
CA TYR A 401 27.69 -23.71 -9.93
C TYR A 401 26.98 -22.73 -9.00
N PHE A 402 26.51 -21.60 -9.54
CA PHE A 402 25.82 -20.58 -8.75
C PHE A 402 24.54 -21.08 -8.11
N SER A 403 23.78 -21.95 -8.78
CA SER A 403 22.58 -22.56 -8.20
C SER A 403 22.94 -23.40 -6.97
N ALA A 404 23.91 -24.33 -7.11
CA ALA A 404 24.33 -25.20 -6.01
C ALA A 404 24.90 -24.40 -4.82
N MET A 405 25.76 -23.41 -5.09
CA MET A 405 26.36 -22.59 -4.02
C MET A 405 25.32 -21.73 -3.31
N THR A 406 24.35 -21.18 -4.05
CA THR A 406 23.29 -20.34 -3.48
C THR A 406 22.34 -21.15 -2.61
N GLU A 407 22.00 -22.37 -3.01
CA GLU A 407 21.21 -23.29 -2.18
C GLU A 407 21.92 -23.57 -0.84
N VAL A 408 23.23 -23.80 -0.86
CA VAL A 408 24.02 -23.99 0.37
C VAL A 408 24.00 -22.74 1.24
N ILE A 409 24.24 -21.56 0.68
CA ILE A 409 24.20 -20.29 1.43
C ILE A 409 22.85 -20.14 2.15
N PHE A 410 21.74 -20.35 1.44
CA PHE A 410 20.40 -20.22 1.99
C PHE A 410 20.07 -21.30 3.03
N ALA A 411 20.51 -22.54 2.82
CA ALA A 411 20.31 -23.64 3.77
C ALA A 411 20.97 -23.37 5.13
N HIS A 412 22.06 -22.59 5.14
CA HIS A 412 22.76 -22.16 6.35
C HIS A 412 22.34 -20.76 6.85
N GLY A 413 21.23 -20.20 6.36
CA GLY A 413 20.71 -18.91 6.80
C GLY A 413 21.54 -17.71 6.37
N GLY A 414 22.44 -17.90 5.38
CA GLY A 414 23.19 -16.81 4.78
C GLY A 414 22.36 -16.06 3.74
N THR A 415 22.81 -14.84 3.46
CA THR A 415 22.28 -13.97 2.41
C THR A 415 23.25 -13.92 1.25
N LEU A 416 22.82 -14.29 0.04
CA LEU A 416 23.60 -14.00 -1.15
C LEU A 416 23.55 -12.49 -1.43
N ASP A 417 24.72 -11.85 -1.46
CA ASP A 417 24.85 -10.43 -1.73
C ASP A 417 24.90 -10.17 -3.24
N LYS A 418 25.89 -10.77 -3.92
CA LYS A 418 26.01 -10.71 -5.39
C LYS A 418 26.94 -11.78 -5.95
N TYR A 419 26.78 -12.04 -7.25
CA TYR A 419 27.79 -12.72 -8.07
C TYR A 419 28.82 -11.71 -8.59
N ILE A 420 30.09 -12.10 -8.61
CA ILE A 420 31.22 -11.25 -9.02
C ILE A 420 32.07 -12.05 -10.01
N GLY A 421 31.78 -11.92 -11.31
CA GLY A 421 32.42 -12.75 -12.33
C GLY A 421 32.02 -14.21 -12.16
N ASP A 422 32.98 -15.07 -11.86
CA ASP A 422 32.83 -16.48 -11.51
C ASP A 422 32.81 -16.75 -9.99
N GLY A 423 32.98 -15.70 -9.19
CA GLY A 423 32.85 -15.75 -7.75
C GLY A 423 31.50 -15.26 -7.22
N LEU A 424 31.35 -15.36 -5.90
CA LEU A 424 30.19 -14.90 -5.17
C LEU A 424 30.59 -14.27 -3.84
N MET A 425 29.70 -13.42 -3.33
CA MET A 425 29.77 -12.83 -2.00
C MET A 425 28.49 -13.15 -1.24
N ALA A 426 28.63 -13.59 0.01
CA ALA A 426 27.53 -13.85 0.91
C ALA A 426 27.76 -13.23 2.29
N LEU A 427 26.68 -12.91 2.97
CA LEU A 427 26.64 -12.27 4.27
C LEU A 427 25.91 -13.17 5.26
N PHE A 428 26.52 -13.41 6.42
CA PHE A 428 25.88 -14.03 7.58
C PHE A 428 25.78 -12.97 8.67
N GLY A 429 24.58 -12.84 9.24
CA GLY A 429 24.23 -11.80 10.19
C GLY A 429 23.58 -10.55 9.61
N ALA A 430 23.29 -10.56 8.30
CA ALA A 430 22.54 -9.52 7.61
C ALA A 430 21.36 -10.13 6.86
N PRO A 431 20.14 -9.56 6.95
CA PRO A 431 19.76 -8.34 7.67
C PRO A 431 19.55 -8.55 9.17
N THR A 432 19.49 -9.81 9.61
CA THR A 432 19.26 -10.18 11.00
C THR A 432 20.50 -10.90 11.50
N ALA A 433 21.05 -10.41 12.62
CA ALA A 433 22.20 -11.01 13.27
C ALA A 433 21.79 -12.15 14.20
N SER A 434 22.60 -13.20 14.22
CA SER A 434 22.48 -14.34 15.12
C SER A 434 23.84 -14.69 15.74
N PRO A 435 23.90 -15.19 16.99
CA PRO A 435 25.17 -15.66 17.56
C PRO A 435 25.84 -16.77 16.74
N GLU A 436 25.08 -17.53 15.95
CA GLU A 436 25.57 -18.62 15.11
C GLU A 436 26.11 -18.18 13.75
N ASP A 437 26.09 -16.90 13.39
CA ASP A 437 26.42 -16.43 12.03
C ASP A 437 27.79 -16.90 11.53
N ALA A 438 28.83 -16.82 12.38
CA ALA A 438 30.17 -17.27 12.04
C ALA A 438 30.24 -18.81 11.91
N SER A 439 29.53 -19.54 12.77
CA SER A 439 29.43 -21.01 12.72
C SER A 439 28.73 -21.47 11.43
N ASN A 440 27.64 -20.81 11.09
CA ASN A 440 26.86 -21.06 9.88
C ASN A 440 27.67 -20.77 8.61
N ALA A 441 28.43 -19.67 8.60
CA ALA A 441 29.31 -19.34 7.47
C ALA A 441 30.41 -20.40 7.27
N VAL A 442 31.02 -20.90 8.35
CA VAL A 442 32.01 -21.98 8.28
C VAL A 442 31.36 -23.29 7.80
N ALA A 443 30.19 -23.65 8.32
CA ALA A 443 29.47 -24.85 7.88
C ALA A 443 29.08 -24.77 6.40
N ALA A 444 28.58 -23.61 5.94
CA ALA A 444 28.27 -23.35 4.54
C ALA A 444 29.51 -23.49 3.65
N ALA A 445 30.65 -22.91 4.04
CA ALA A 445 31.90 -23.03 3.29
C ALA A 445 32.36 -24.50 3.14
N VAL A 446 32.20 -25.31 4.19
CA VAL A 446 32.52 -26.75 4.12
C VAL A 446 31.57 -27.48 3.18
N GLU A 447 30.26 -27.21 3.27
CA GLU A 447 29.28 -27.85 2.39
C GLU A 447 29.48 -27.42 0.93
N MET A 448 29.83 -26.16 0.66
CA MET A 448 30.23 -25.68 -0.67
C MET A 448 31.40 -26.49 -1.25
N GLN A 449 32.46 -26.73 -0.46
CA GLN A 449 33.57 -27.58 -0.91
C GLN A 449 33.13 -29.02 -1.18
N ARG A 450 32.19 -29.56 -0.40
CA ARG A 450 31.64 -30.91 -0.62
C ARG A 450 30.80 -30.98 -1.89
N GLN A 451 29.96 -29.98 -2.16
CA GLN A 451 29.12 -29.91 -3.37
C GLN A 451 29.96 -29.88 -4.66
N MET A 452 31.19 -29.38 -4.60
CA MET A 452 32.10 -29.43 -5.75
C MET A 452 32.41 -30.85 -6.24
N SER A 453 32.36 -31.86 -5.37
CA SER A 453 32.56 -33.25 -5.79
C SER A 453 31.49 -33.72 -6.79
N GLY A 454 30.21 -33.48 -6.49
CA GLY A 454 29.10 -33.82 -7.39
C GLY A 454 29.15 -33.03 -8.70
N ILE A 455 29.46 -31.73 -8.64
CA ILE A 455 29.63 -30.90 -9.84
C ILE A 455 30.76 -31.45 -10.72
N ASN A 456 31.91 -31.83 -10.13
CA ASN A 456 33.04 -32.36 -10.87
C ASN A 456 32.79 -33.75 -11.46
N GLU A 457 32.04 -34.63 -10.77
CA GLU A 457 31.62 -35.92 -11.32
C GLU A 457 30.81 -35.75 -12.62
N GLU A 458 29.91 -34.77 -12.64
CA GLU A 458 29.08 -34.46 -13.80
C GLU A 458 29.88 -33.80 -14.93
N LEU A 459 30.81 -32.90 -14.59
CA LEU A 459 31.74 -32.32 -15.55
C LEU A 459 32.60 -33.39 -16.20
N HIS A 460 33.13 -34.32 -15.41
CA HIS A 460 33.90 -35.45 -15.91
C HIS A 460 33.05 -36.34 -16.83
N ALA A 461 31.78 -36.60 -16.48
CA ALA A 461 30.85 -37.34 -17.33
C ALA A 461 30.56 -36.61 -18.66
N ALA A 462 30.62 -35.28 -18.67
CA ALA A 462 30.48 -34.44 -19.87
C ALA A 462 31.80 -34.22 -20.64
N GLY A 463 32.92 -34.80 -20.19
CA GLY A 463 34.25 -34.63 -20.80
C GLY A 463 34.88 -33.25 -20.57
N LEU A 464 34.41 -32.52 -19.56
CA LEU A 464 34.92 -31.20 -19.17
C LEU A 464 35.95 -31.32 -18.05
N GLN A 465 36.83 -30.32 -17.95
CA GLN A 465 37.85 -30.26 -16.91
C GLN A 465 37.22 -29.98 -15.54
N GLU A 466 37.74 -30.64 -14.51
CA GLU A 466 37.38 -30.38 -13.12
C GLU A 466 37.73 -28.94 -12.71
N ILE A 467 36.89 -28.38 -11.85
CA ILE A 467 37.07 -27.05 -11.26
C ILE A 467 37.18 -27.18 -9.74
N SER A 468 37.84 -26.20 -9.11
CA SER A 468 37.96 -26.13 -7.65
C SER A 468 37.69 -24.72 -7.20
N ILE A 469 37.26 -24.53 -5.96
CA ILE A 469 36.98 -23.21 -5.40
C ILE A 469 37.91 -22.89 -4.24
N GLY A 470 38.31 -21.63 -4.14
CA GLY A 470 38.92 -21.08 -2.93
C GLY A 470 37.87 -20.28 -2.17
N ILE A 471 37.85 -20.40 -0.84
CA ILE A 471 36.87 -19.70 0.02
C ILE A 471 37.59 -18.87 1.07
N GLY A 472 37.11 -17.65 1.30
CA GLY A 472 37.60 -16.72 2.32
C GLY A 472 36.49 -16.26 3.27
N LEU A 473 36.77 -16.29 4.57
CA LEU A 473 35.82 -15.92 5.62
C LEU A 473 36.41 -14.89 6.60
N HIS A 474 35.75 -13.76 6.79
CA HIS A 474 36.10 -12.83 7.86
C HIS A 474 34.87 -12.23 8.56
N THR A 475 34.98 -12.14 9.89
CA THR A 475 33.95 -11.60 10.78
C THR A 475 34.42 -10.26 11.33
N GLY A 476 33.60 -9.24 11.19
CA GLY A 476 33.90 -7.89 11.66
C GLY A 476 32.75 -6.92 11.44
N GLU A 477 32.91 -5.68 11.89
CA GLU A 477 31.92 -4.63 11.64
C GLU A 477 31.95 -4.19 10.16
N ALA A 478 30.77 -4.08 9.56
CA ALA A 478 30.57 -3.49 8.25
C ALA A 478 29.32 -2.61 8.26
N THR A 479 29.27 -1.61 7.38
CA THR A 479 28.05 -0.86 7.13
C THR A 479 27.18 -1.67 6.18
N VAL A 480 26.04 -2.16 6.66
CA VAL A 480 25.11 -2.99 5.90
C VAL A 480 23.83 -2.21 5.63
N GLY A 481 23.38 -2.17 4.37
CA GLY A 481 22.12 -1.56 4.01
C GLY A 481 21.96 -1.35 2.51
N TYR A 482 20.99 -0.53 2.10
CA TYR A 482 20.80 -0.16 0.70
C TYR A 482 21.80 0.91 0.31
N ILE A 483 22.81 0.53 -0.46
CA ILE A 483 23.87 1.42 -0.91
C ILE A 483 23.78 1.63 -2.42
N GLY A 484 23.92 2.88 -2.85
CA GLY A 484 23.83 3.29 -4.24
C GLY A 484 23.14 4.64 -4.41
N SER A 485 22.38 4.77 -5.49
CA SER A 485 21.55 5.94 -5.80
C SER A 485 20.08 5.62 -5.61
N GLU A 486 19.22 6.64 -5.55
CA GLU A 486 17.76 6.44 -5.40
C GLU A 486 17.15 5.60 -6.53
N ARG A 487 17.77 5.63 -7.72
CA ARG A 487 17.31 4.89 -8.90
C ARG A 487 17.91 3.49 -9.00
N ARG A 488 18.99 3.22 -8.27
CA ARG A 488 19.72 1.96 -8.29
C ARG A 488 20.51 1.82 -7.00
N SER A 489 19.99 1.00 -6.10
CA SER A 489 20.63 0.60 -4.86
C SER A 489 20.68 -0.92 -4.77
N GLU A 490 21.67 -1.43 -4.07
CA GLU A 490 21.83 -2.84 -3.76
C GLU A 490 21.88 -2.98 -2.23
N TYR A 491 21.20 -3.98 -1.68
CA TYR A 491 21.38 -4.32 -0.27
C TYR A 491 22.74 -4.99 -0.13
N THR A 492 23.69 -4.35 0.54
CA THR A 492 25.06 -4.83 0.57
C THR A 492 25.82 -4.37 1.80
N ALA A 493 26.94 -5.04 2.08
CA ALA A 493 27.90 -4.65 3.11
C ALA A 493 29.06 -3.86 2.49
N ILE A 494 29.49 -2.79 3.15
CA ILE A 494 30.72 -2.07 2.81
C ILE A 494 31.58 -1.88 4.06
N GLY A 495 32.88 -2.06 3.90
CA GLY A 495 33.85 -1.79 4.96
C GLY A 495 35.13 -2.58 4.78
N ASP A 496 36.07 -2.38 5.71
CA ASP A 496 37.33 -3.14 5.74
C ASP A 496 37.08 -4.64 5.90
N THR A 497 36.02 -5.04 6.60
CA THR A 497 35.59 -6.44 6.75
C THR A 497 35.36 -7.13 5.40
N VAL A 498 34.68 -6.47 4.47
CA VAL A 498 34.43 -7.00 3.11
C VAL A 498 35.75 -7.14 2.34
N ASN A 499 36.59 -6.10 2.39
CA ASN A 499 37.88 -6.08 1.70
C ASN A 499 38.85 -7.15 2.22
N LEU A 500 38.87 -7.41 3.53
CA LEU A 500 39.70 -8.45 4.12
C LEU A 500 39.20 -9.84 3.68
N SER A 501 37.88 -10.07 3.72
CA SER A 501 37.27 -11.34 3.30
C SER A 501 37.62 -11.71 1.85
N ALA A 502 37.49 -10.75 0.92
CA ALA A 502 37.87 -10.95 -0.48
C ALA A 502 39.37 -11.31 -0.61
N ARG A 503 40.24 -10.71 0.19
CA ARG A 503 41.68 -11.04 0.15
C ARG A 503 41.99 -12.40 0.74
N LEU A 504 41.25 -12.86 1.75
CA LEU A 504 41.38 -14.22 2.27
C LEU A 504 41.02 -15.22 1.19
N GLU A 505 39.91 -14.98 0.49
CA GLU A 505 39.51 -15.78 -0.66
C GLU A 505 40.65 -15.80 -1.67
N SER A 506 41.15 -14.64 -2.14
CA SER A 506 42.15 -14.61 -3.21
C SER A 506 43.49 -15.29 -2.87
N ASN A 507 43.77 -15.55 -1.58
CA ASN A 507 44.94 -16.31 -1.13
C ASN A 507 44.66 -17.81 -0.90
N ALA A 508 43.39 -18.22 -0.89
CA ALA A 508 42.99 -19.62 -0.75
C ALA A 508 43.26 -20.39 -2.06
N LYS A 509 43.95 -21.52 -1.99
CA LYS A 509 44.09 -22.42 -3.14
C LYS A 509 42.78 -23.18 -3.40
N GLY A 510 42.70 -23.89 -4.52
CA GLY A 510 41.56 -24.76 -4.82
C GLY A 510 41.36 -25.79 -3.72
N GLY A 511 40.15 -25.91 -3.20
CA GLY A 511 39.81 -26.78 -2.07
C GLY A 511 40.11 -26.20 -0.70
N GLN A 512 40.69 -24.99 -0.60
CA GLN A 512 40.99 -24.36 0.70
C GLN A 512 39.85 -23.45 1.17
N ILE A 513 39.67 -23.42 2.49
CA ILE A 513 38.84 -22.47 3.20
C ILE A 513 39.75 -21.72 4.17
N LEU A 514 40.04 -20.46 3.86
CA LEU A 514 40.82 -19.58 4.74
C LEU A 514 39.90 -18.67 5.53
N MET A 515 40.22 -18.48 6.81
CA MET A 515 39.47 -17.60 7.68
C MET A 515 40.36 -16.77 8.59
N SER A 516 39.83 -15.63 9.01
CA SER A 516 40.46 -14.77 10.01
C SER A 516 40.39 -15.35 11.42
N GLU A 517 41.27 -14.88 12.31
CA GLU A 517 41.19 -15.15 13.75
C GLU A 517 39.84 -14.74 14.37
N ALA A 518 39.23 -13.65 13.90
CA ALA A 518 37.93 -13.18 14.38
C ALA A 518 36.83 -14.20 14.09
N THR A 519 36.80 -14.76 12.87
CA THR A 519 35.85 -15.82 12.49
C THR A 519 36.09 -17.08 13.29
N LYS A 520 37.35 -17.51 13.44
CA LYS A 520 37.72 -18.67 14.27
C LYS A 520 37.25 -18.53 15.72
N SER A 521 37.34 -17.32 16.27
CA SER A 521 36.94 -17.02 17.66
C SER A 521 35.42 -16.95 17.83
N ALA A 522 34.70 -16.50 16.82
CA ALA A 522 33.24 -16.39 16.83
C ALA A 522 32.54 -17.72 16.47
N ALA A 523 33.18 -18.57 15.65
CA ALA A 523 32.60 -19.81 15.17
C ALA A 523 32.70 -20.93 16.22
N GLN A 524 31.55 -21.50 16.57
CA GLN A 524 31.45 -22.80 17.24
C GLN A 524 31.32 -23.87 16.16
N SER A 525 32.43 -24.52 15.84
CA SER A 525 32.50 -25.45 14.71
C SER A 525 32.95 -26.84 15.16
N PRO A 526 32.37 -27.92 14.60
CA PRO A 526 32.88 -29.28 14.80
C PRO A 526 34.18 -29.54 14.01
N PHE A 527 34.58 -28.63 13.12
CA PHE A 527 35.79 -28.76 12.30
C PHE A 527 37.04 -28.23 13.01
N SER A 528 38.17 -28.91 12.80
CA SER A 528 39.48 -28.45 13.28
C SER A 528 40.02 -27.30 12.43
N PHE A 529 40.79 -26.42 13.07
CA PHE A 529 41.38 -25.24 12.43
C PHE A 529 42.90 -25.25 12.61
N ARG A 530 43.64 -25.23 11.50
CA ARG A 530 45.11 -25.15 11.52
C ARG A 530 45.59 -23.72 11.27
N PRO A 531 46.61 -23.22 12.00
CA PRO A 531 47.24 -21.95 11.65
C PRO A 531 47.81 -21.99 10.22
N HIS A 532 47.68 -20.87 9.50
CA HIS A 532 48.21 -20.68 8.15
C HIS A 532 49.13 -19.46 8.11
N ASP A 533 50.05 -19.43 7.15
CA ASP A 533 50.98 -18.30 6.97
C ASP A 533 50.21 -16.97 6.89
N PRO A 534 50.59 -15.97 7.71
CA PRO A 534 49.93 -14.67 7.71
C PRO A 534 50.06 -13.96 6.36
N ILE A 535 49.00 -13.29 5.94
CA ILE A 535 49.05 -12.46 4.72
C ILE A 535 49.26 -10.99 5.05
N THR A 536 50.03 -10.31 4.20
CA THR A 536 50.16 -8.86 4.26
C THR A 536 49.06 -8.20 3.44
N VAL A 537 48.27 -7.36 4.10
CA VAL A 537 47.16 -6.65 3.49
C VAL A 537 47.61 -5.22 3.19
N LYS A 538 47.54 -4.79 1.93
CA LYS A 538 47.69 -3.34 1.57
C LYS A 538 46.83 -2.50 2.53
N ASN A 539 47.49 -1.56 3.23
CA ASN A 539 46.94 -0.66 4.26
C ASN A 539 46.85 -1.20 5.69
N ARG A 540 47.41 -2.38 6.00
CA ARG A 540 47.63 -2.85 7.38
C ARG A 540 49.13 -3.05 7.64
N VAL A 541 49.61 -2.54 8.79
CA VAL A 541 51.03 -2.60 9.18
C VAL A 541 51.42 -3.97 9.72
N GLN A 542 50.49 -4.68 10.37
CA GLN A 542 50.72 -6.02 10.92
C GLN A 542 50.12 -7.10 10.00
N PRO A 543 50.83 -8.21 9.75
CA PRO A 543 50.27 -9.37 9.06
C PRO A 543 49.03 -9.90 9.77
N VAL A 544 48.02 -10.31 9.02
CA VAL A 544 46.77 -10.84 9.59
C VAL A 544 46.95 -12.34 9.85
N PRO A 545 46.82 -12.84 11.09
CA PRO A 545 46.84 -14.27 11.38
C PRO A 545 45.67 -14.97 10.69
N LEU A 546 45.98 -16.08 10.01
CA LEU A 546 45.03 -16.86 9.26
C LEU A 546 44.90 -18.27 9.81
N PHE A 547 43.74 -18.86 9.60
CA PHE A 547 43.47 -20.26 9.88
C PHE A 547 42.85 -20.92 8.65
N GLU A 548 43.17 -22.18 8.43
CA GLU A 548 42.54 -23.01 7.42
C GLU A 548 41.63 -24.04 8.09
N VAL A 549 40.44 -24.24 7.51
CA VAL A 549 39.47 -25.23 8.00
C VAL A 549 39.82 -26.60 7.45
N GLU A 550 40.01 -27.59 8.34
CA GLU A 550 40.29 -28.97 7.96
C GLU A 550 38.99 -29.75 7.73
N TRP A 551 38.41 -29.58 6.53
CA TRP A 551 37.07 -30.09 6.21
C TRP A 551 37.05 -31.53 5.64
N GLU A 552 38.18 -32.01 5.10
CA GLU A 552 38.32 -33.35 4.51
C GLU A 552 38.34 -34.47 5.56
N GLN A 553 38.84 -34.18 6.77
CA GLN A 553 39.06 -35.19 7.82
C GLN A 553 37.79 -35.58 8.59
N ALA A 554 36.70 -34.80 8.46
CA ALA A 554 35.45 -34.99 9.20
C ALA A 554 34.50 -36.06 8.61
N ARG A 555 34.97 -36.93 7.71
CA ARG A 555 34.15 -38.00 7.08
C ARG A 555 33.77 -39.17 7.99
N GLY A 556 34.01 -39.11 9.30
CA GLY A 556 33.72 -40.25 10.17
C GLY A 556 33.42 -39.87 11.62
N VAL A 557 32.18 -39.50 11.93
CA VAL A 557 31.43 -39.96 13.11
C VAL A 557 29.92 -39.80 12.81
N VAL A 558 29.31 -40.79 12.16
CA VAL A 558 27.87 -41.06 12.38
C VAL A 558 27.85 -42.17 13.43
N GLY A 559 27.80 -41.75 14.70
CA GLY A 559 27.60 -42.67 15.81
C GLY A 559 26.13 -43.06 15.85
N GLU A 560 25.84 -44.32 15.58
CA GLU A 560 24.67 -45.00 16.13
C GLU A 560 24.70 -44.86 17.66
N GLN A 561 23.73 -44.14 18.23
CA GLN A 561 23.15 -44.42 19.55
C GLN A 561 21.67 -44.07 19.55
#